data_AF-A0A917FN59-F1
#
_entry.id   AF-A0A917FN59-F1
#
_cell.length_a   1.000
_cell.length_b   1.000
_cell.length_c   1.000
_cell.angle_alpha   90.00
_cell.angle_beta   90.00
_cell.angle_gamma   90.00
#
_symmetry.space_group_name_H-M   'P 1'
#
loop_
_entity.id
_entity.type
_entity.pdbx_description
1 polymer ?
#
loop_
_entity_poly.entity_id
_entity_poly.type
_entity_poly.pdbx_seq_one_letter_code
_entity_poly.pdbx_strand_id
1 'polypeptide(L)'
;MRFIFMEILRNSWFIVKSDFRGDKLRLLWTFLFSILMMGYLAGITGMVVNEAVGQHERTIVADYLLLTMIPMLGFTFSVRTMKYWSSNSYTKMLAYLRALPIPAPVILCKRKIQALISFGLNGTLFFGLMYAISGSLRNELTGSSYFAFALTWVGYGLMLTGVYIFIEYLFSGIAYLWLTMLIMVVFFGITMVIHLAGANVLLYSISSSKEWGLLSPLMWGTLLLGTLSVQLFSKWTIYRLKSRDLV
;
A
#
# COMPACT_ATOMS: atom_id res chain seq x y z
N MET A 1 5.15 -1.39 29.46
CA MET A 1 4.92 -1.64 28.01
C MET A 1 4.60 -0.36 27.22
N ARG A 2 3.74 0.56 27.71
CA ARG A 2 3.43 1.85 27.05
C ARG A 2 4.63 2.79 26.85
N PHE A 3 5.51 2.92 27.86
CA PHE A 3 6.70 3.79 27.79
C PHE A 3 7.69 3.38 26.69
N ILE A 4 7.99 2.08 26.59
CA ILE A 4 8.90 1.53 25.57
C ILE A 4 8.36 1.76 24.16
N PHE A 5 7.05 1.55 23.95
CA PHE A 5 6.41 1.82 22.65
C PHE A 5 6.49 3.30 22.26
N MET A 6 6.23 4.20 23.21
CA MET A 6 6.26 5.64 22.99
C MET A 6 7.68 6.14 22.65
N GLU A 7 8.70 5.56 23.28
CA GLU A 7 10.10 5.85 22.99
C GLU A 7 10.53 5.33 21.60
N ILE A 8 10.12 4.11 21.24
CA ILE A 8 10.33 3.55 19.89
C ILE A 8 9.70 4.46 18.83
N LEU A 9 8.46 4.91 19.06
CA LEU A 9 7.74 5.77 18.13
C LEU A 9 8.42 7.14 18.00
N ARG A 10 8.84 7.75 19.12
CA ARG A 10 9.57 9.03 19.14
C ARG A 10 10.88 8.94 18.36
N ASN A 11 11.68 7.91 18.61
CA ASN A 11 12.97 7.72 17.95
C ASN A 11 12.80 7.43 16.46
N SER A 12 11.81 6.61 16.10
CA SER A 12 11.47 6.33 14.70
C SER A 12 11.03 7.59 13.96
N TRP A 13 10.15 8.39 14.58
CA TRP A 13 9.68 9.67 14.02
C TRP A 13 10.82 10.66 13.85
N PHE A 14 11.76 10.73 14.80
CA PHE A 14 12.94 11.58 14.69
C PHE A 14 13.79 11.21 13.47
N ILE A 15 14.02 9.91 13.23
CA ILE A 15 14.76 9.42 12.06
C ILE A 15 14.02 9.75 10.75
N VAL A 16 12.70 9.55 10.71
CA VAL A 16 11.90 9.94 9.54
C VAL A 16 12.03 11.44 9.29
N LYS A 17 11.87 12.27 10.32
CA LYS A 17 11.97 13.73 10.22
C LYS A 17 13.37 14.19 9.79
N SER A 18 14.44 13.52 10.22
CA SER A 18 15.79 13.84 9.77
C SER A 18 16.01 13.48 8.31
N ASP A 19 15.46 12.34 7.85
CA ASP A 19 15.52 11.96 6.43
C ASP A 19 14.82 13.00 5.54
N PHE A 20 13.72 13.59 6.02
CA PHE A 20 13.03 14.69 5.32
C PHE A 20 13.78 16.04 5.40
N ARG A 21 14.71 16.24 6.33
CA ARG A 21 15.45 17.51 6.47
C ARG A 21 16.72 17.57 5.63
N GLY A 22 17.34 16.43 5.36
CA GLY A 22 18.70 16.39 4.80
C GLY A 22 18.81 16.82 3.33
N ASP A 23 17.75 16.69 2.53
CA ASP A 23 17.90 16.84 1.06
C ASP A 23 16.59 17.31 0.38
N LYS A 24 16.27 18.61 0.55
CA LYS A 24 15.01 19.22 0.04
C LYS A 24 14.82 19.03 -1.47
N LEU A 25 15.90 19.04 -2.25
CA LEU A 25 15.85 18.84 -3.70
C LEU A 25 15.45 17.41 -4.05
N ARG A 26 15.98 16.40 -3.35
CA ARG A 26 15.59 14.99 -3.55
C ARG A 26 14.15 14.73 -3.17
N LEU A 27 13.66 15.37 -2.11
CA LEU A 27 12.25 15.30 -1.73
C LEU A 27 11.34 15.88 -2.81
N LEU A 28 11.71 17.04 -3.37
CA LEU A 28 10.96 17.66 -4.45
C LEU A 28 10.89 16.73 -5.67
N TRP A 29 12.02 16.14 -6.08
CA TRP A 29 12.03 15.14 -7.16
C TRP A 29 11.18 13.90 -6.85
N THR A 30 11.25 13.39 -5.62
CA THR A 30 10.44 12.25 -5.16
C THR A 30 8.95 12.57 -5.20
N PHE A 31 8.58 13.80 -4.81
CA PHE A 31 7.21 14.26 -4.83
C PHE A 31 6.67 14.44 -6.25
N LEU A 32 7.43 15.09 -7.15
CA LEU A 32 7.09 15.22 -8.56
C LEU A 32 6.93 13.86 -9.24
N PHE A 33 7.86 12.94 -8.98
CA PHE A 33 7.78 11.59 -9.52
C PHE A 33 6.55 10.83 -8.98
N SER A 34 6.21 11.02 -7.70
CA SER A 34 4.99 10.45 -7.14
C SER A 34 3.73 11.02 -7.79
N ILE A 35 3.65 12.34 -8.02
CA ILE A 35 2.53 12.96 -8.74
C ILE A 35 2.40 12.36 -10.14
N LEU A 36 3.50 12.26 -10.88
CA LEU A 36 3.49 11.70 -12.23
C LEU A 36 3.03 10.24 -12.23
N MET A 37 3.59 9.42 -11.35
CA MET A 37 3.24 7.99 -11.26
C MET A 37 1.79 7.79 -10.79
N MET A 38 1.36 8.50 -9.74
CA MET A 38 -0.03 8.45 -9.28
C MET A 38 -1.00 9.00 -10.30
N GLY A 39 -0.61 10.05 -11.03
CA GLY A 39 -1.35 10.61 -12.16
C GLY A 39 -1.59 9.58 -13.26
N TYR A 40 -0.54 8.89 -13.67
CA TYR A 40 -0.62 7.82 -14.65
C TYR A 40 -1.49 6.65 -14.16
N LEU A 41 -1.24 6.15 -12.95
CA LEU A 41 -1.98 5.02 -12.37
C LEU A 41 -3.47 5.36 -12.16
N ALA A 42 -3.78 6.53 -11.62
CA ALA A 42 -5.14 7.01 -11.42
C ALA A 42 -5.84 7.33 -12.74
N GLY A 43 -5.09 7.80 -13.76
CA GLY A 43 -5.62 8.05 -15.10
C GLY A 43 -6.12 6.78 -15.76
N ILE A 44 -5.25 5.75 -15.84
CA ILE A 44 -5.62 4.46 -16.44
C ILE A 44 -6.74 3.80 -15.63
N THR A 45 -6.58 3.71 -14.32
CA THR A 45 -7.59 3.04 -13.48
C THR A 45 -8.90 3.81 -13.49
N GLY A 46 -8.86 5.15 -13.47
CA GLY A 46 -10.04 6.00 -13.51
C GLY A 46 -10.82 5.89 -14.82
N MET A 47 -10.15 5.78 -15.97
CA MET A 47 -10.79 5.54 -17.26
C MET A 47 -11.49 4.18 -17.30
N VAL A 48 -10.79 3.11 -16.91
CA VAL A 48 -11.36 1.75 -16.87
C VAL A 48 -12.54 1.66 -15.90
N VAL A 49 -12.41 2.26 -14.72
CA VAL A 49 -13.49 2.33 -13.73
C VAL A 49 -14.67 3.15 -14.25
N ASN A 50 -14.43 4.26 -14.96
CA ASN A 50 -15.49 5.09 -15.53
C ASN A 50 -16.34 4.32 -16.54
N GLU A 51 -15.71 3.50 -17.38
CA GLU A 51 -16.39 2.65 -18.35
C GLU A 51 -17.15 1.50 -17.66
N ALA A 52 -16.49 0.77 -16.77
CA ALA A 52 -17.09 -0.34 -16.04
C ALA A 52 -18.32 0.09 -15.22
N VAL A 53 -18.25 1.25 -14.56
CA VAL A 53 -19.37 1.82 -13.79
C VAL A 53 -20.45 2.38 -14.72
N GLY A 54 -20.07 3.12 -15.76
CA GLY A 54 -21.03 3.75 -16.67
C GLY A 54 -21.88 2.73 -17.42
N GLN A 55 -21.29 1.63 -17.87
CA GLN A 55 -21.98 0.55 -18.58
C GLN A 55 -22.50 -0.55 -17.65
N HIS A 56 -22.24 -0.45 -16.34
CA HIS A 56 -22.49 -1.54 -15.37
C HIS A 56 -21.86 -2.88 -15.82
N GLU A 57 -20.76 -2.81 -16.55
CA GLU A 57 -20.10 -3.96 -17.13
C GLU A 57 -19.18 -4.62 -16.08
N ARG A 58 -19.31 -5.93 -15.92
CA ARG A 58 -18.51 -6.73 -14.99
C ARG A 58 -17.14 -7.02 -15.61
N THR A 59 -16.24 -6.04 -15.65
CA THR A 59 -14.94 -6.21 -16.28
C THR A 59 -13.90 -6.79 -15.31
N ILE A 60 -13.18 -7.83 -15.75
CA ILE A 60 -12.04 -8.41 -15.01
C ILE A 60 -10.92 -7.39 -14.85
N VAL A 61 -10.74 -6.54 -15.86
CA VAL A 61 -9.65 -5.57 -15.95
C VAL A 61 -9.72 -4.54 -14.82
N ALA A 62 -10.92 -4.04 -14.51
CA ALA A 62 -11.09 -3.04 -13.45
C ALA A 62 -10.71 -3.61 -12.07
N ASP A 63 -11.18 -4.83 -11.76
CA ASP A 63 -10.86 -5.53 -10.51
C ASP A 63 -9.36 -5.80 -10.40
N TYR A 64 -8.75 -6.27 -11.50
CA TYR A 64 -7.32 -6.58 -11.52
C TYR A 64 -6.46 -5.33 -11.34
N LEU A 65 -6.81 -4.22 -12.01
CA LEU A 65 -6.10 -2.96 -11.83
C LEU A 65 -6.21 -2.46 -10.39
N LEU A 66 -7.39 -2.50 -9.78
CA LEU A 66 -7.52 -2.07 -8.38
C LEU A 66 -6.71 -2.94 -7.42
N LEU A 67 -6.84 -4.27 -7.53
CA LEU A 67 -6.13 -5.20 -6.65
C LEU A 67 -4.60 -5.08 -6.75
N THR A 68 -4.08 -4.74 -7.92
CA THR A 68 -2.63 -4.62 -8.18
C THR A 68 -2.08 -3.23 -7.90
N MET A 69 -2.82 -2.16 -8.21
CA MET A 69 -2.34 -0.78 -8.10
C MET A 69 -2.48 -0.21 -6.68
N ILE A 70 -3.53 -0.58 -5.94
CA ILE A 70 -3.76 -0.06 -4.58
C ILE A 70 -2.62 -0.38 -3.60
N PRO A 71 -2.04 -1.60 -3.61
CA PRO A 71 -0.90 -1.89 -2.75
C PRO A 71 0.33 -1.04 -3.09
N MET A 72 0.43 -0.52 -4.32
CA MET A 72 1.53 0.37 -4.72
C MET A 72 1.48 1.73 -4.01
N LEU A 73 0.32 2.14 -3.49
CA LEU A 73 0.17 3.38 -2.73
C LEU A 73 1.00 3.39 -1.45
N GLY A 74 1.27 2.22 -0.87
CA GLY A 74 2.12 2.06 0.31
C GLY A 74 3.62 2.20 0.04
N PHE A 75 4.04 2.25 -1.23
CA PHE A 75 5.44 2.38 -1.58
C PHE A 75 5.89 3.84 -1.64
N THR A 76 7.11 4.07 -1.14
CA THR A 76 7.81 5.34 -1.34
C THR A 76 8.64 5.24 -2.60
N PHE A 77 8.21 5.94 -3.65
CA PHE A 77 8.88 6.00 -4.94
C PHE A 77 10.17 6.82 -4.86
N SER A 78 11.23 6.25 -4.28
CA SER A 78 12.56 6.87 -4.23
C SER A 78 13.53 6.14 -5.16
N VAL A 79 14.45 6.89 -5.77
CA VAL A 79 15.54 6.36 -6.63
C VAL A 79 16.37 5.30 -5.89
N ARG A 80 16.48 5.40 -4.55
CA ARG A 80 17.18 4.42 -3.72
C ARG A 80 16.39 3.12 -3.58
N THR A 81 15.06 3.20 -3.48
CA THR A 81 14.17 2.03 -3.44
C THR A 81 14.20 1.30 -4.78
N MET A 82 14.25 2.01 -5.92
CA MET A 82 14.23 1.40 -7.26
C MET A 82 15.52 0.66 -7.67
N LYS A 83 16.62 0.75 -6.90
CA LYS A 83 17.86 -0.01 -7.13
C LYS A 83 17.82 -1.44 -6.57
N TYR A 84 16.63 -2.05 -6.46
CA TYR A 84 16.45 -3.44 -6.02
C TYR A 84 17.06 -4.47 -7.00
N TRP A 85 17.19 -4.10 -8.28
CA TRP A 85 17.61 -5.03 -9.34
C TRP A 85 19.14 -5.17 -9.48
N SER A 86 19.90 -4.12 -9.19
CA SER A 86 21.37 -4.11 -9.41
C SER A 86 22.20 -4.29 -8.14
N SER A 87 21.57 -4.29 -6.97
CA SER A 87 22.25 -4.46 -5.69
C SER A 87 21.34 -5.22 -4.74
N ASN A 88 21.89 -6.15 -3.95
CA ASN A 88 21.22 -6.77 -2.80
C ASN A 88 20.91 -5.69 -1.73
N SER A 89 20.07 -4.72 -2.07
CA SER A 89 19.85 -3.48 -1.33
C SER A 89 19.21 -3.79 0.02
N TYR A 90 18.28 -4.76 0.06
CA TYR A 90 17.67 -5.24 1.29
C TYR A 90 18.64 -6.00 2.20
N THR A 91 19.53 -6.84 1.65
CA THR A 91 20.57 -7.52 2.43
C THR A 91 21.62 -6.55 2.97
N LYS A 92 22.05 -5.58 2.16
CA LYS A 92 22.95 -4.50 2.59
C LYS A 92 22.29 -3.60 3.63
N MET A 93 21.00 -3.31 3.48
CA MET A 93 20.20 -2.61 4.48
C MET A 93 20.19 -3.39 5.79
N LEU A 94 19.92 -4.71 5.78
CA LEU A 94 19.93 -5.52 6.99
C LEU A 94 21.31 -5.54 7.67
N ALA A 95 22.38 -5.68 6.89
CA ALA A 95 23.76 -5.65 7.38
C ALA A 95 24.11 -4.29 8.01
N TYR A 96 23.75 -3.19 7.35
CA TYR A 96 23.92 -1.83 7.88
C TYR A 96 23.11 -1.60 9.16
N LEU A 97 21.86 -2.07 9.20
CA LEU A 97 20.99 -1.94 10.37
C LEU A 97 21.47 -2.75 11.58
N ARG A 98 22.20 -3.85 11.38
CA ARG A 98 22.88 -4.58 12.47
C ARG A 98 24.18 -3.91 12.92
N ALA A 99 24.85 -3.15 12.05
CA ALA A 99 26.04 -2.38 12.40
C ALA A 99 25.72 -1.11 13.22
N LEU A 100 24.48 -0.63 13.16
CA LEU A 100 24.01 0.49 13.96
C LEU A 100 23.51 0.02 15.33
N PRO A 101 23.75 0.77 16.42
CA PRO A 101 23.18 0.50 17.74
C PRO A 101 21.69 0.91 17.81
N ILE A 102 20.89 0.52 16.81
CA ILE A 102 19.47 0.85 16.70
C ILE A 102 18.64 -0.43 16.85
N PRO A 103 17.67 -0.47 17.78
CA PRO A 103 16.81 -1.62 17.95
C PRO A 103 15.99 -1.94 16.68
N ALA A 104 15.93 -3.21 16.28
CA ALA A 104 15.09 -3.67 15.16
C ALA A 104 13.63 -3.17 15.19
N PRO A 105 12.95 -3.05 16.37
CA PRO A 105 11.61 -2.46 16.44
C PRO A 105 11.52 -1.01 15.97
N VAL A 106 12.58 -0.20 16.16
CA VAL A 106 12.64 1.22 15.74
C VAL A 106 12.71 1.30 14.21
N ILE A 107 13.46 0.41 13.58
CA ILE A 107 13.62 0.37 12.13
C ILE A 107 12.31 -0.05 11.46
N LEU A 108 11.66 -1.09 11.99
CA LEU A 108 10.33 -1.50 11.52
C LEU A 108 9.28 -0.41 11.73
N CYS A 109 9.30 0.27 12.88
CA CYS A 109 8.40 1.38 13.15
C CYS A 109 8.63 2.56 12.18
N LYS A 110 9.88 2.90 11.87
CA LYS A 110 10.23 3.86 10.81
C LYS A 110 9.59 3.48 9.48
N ARG A 111 9.72 2.22 9.05
CA ARG A 111 9.14 1.75 7.78
C ARG A 111 7.61 1.82 7.78
N LYS A 112 6.95 1.49 8.89
CA LYS A 112 5.50 1.63 9.04
C LYS A 112 5.04 3.08 8.93
N ILE A 113 5.72 4.00 9.59
CA ILE A 113 5.43 5.44 9.51
C ILE A 113 5.61 5.92 8.06
N GLN A 114 6.69 5.50 7.40
CA GLN A 114 6.94 5.85 6.01
C GLN A 114 5.86 5.31 5.07
N ALA A 115 5.43 4.06 5.25
CA ALA A 115 4.31 3.48 4.50
C ALA A 115 2.99 4.24 4.75
N LEU A 116 2.72 4.63 5.99
CA LEU A 116 1.53 5.41 6.34
C LEU A 116 1.54 6.80 5.67
N ILE A 117 2.69 7.49 5.68
CA ILE A 117 2.87 8.77 4.99
C ILE A 117 2.69 8.58 3.48
N SER A 118 3.27 7.53 2.90
CA SER A 118 3.10 7.19 1.48
C SER A 118 1.64 6.91 1.14
N PHE A 119 0.92 6.12 1.94
CA PHE A 119 -0.53 5.91 1.74
C PHE A 119 -1.34 7.19 1.82
N GLY A 120 -1.03 8.06 2.78
CA GLY A 120 -1.73 9.34 2.91
C GLY A 120 -1.54 10.22 1.67
N LEU A 121 -0.30 10.40 1.22
CA LEU A 121 0.01 11.24 0.06
C LEU A 121 -0.44 10.59 -1.25
N ASN A 122 -0.01 9.35 -1.51
CA ASN A 122 -0.29 8.64 -2.75
C ASN A 122 -1.77 8.30 -2.85
N GLY A 123 -2.42 7.89 -1.75
CA GLY A 123 -3.84 7.60 -1.72
C GLY A 123 -4.68 8.84 -1.98
N THR A 124 -4.36 9.98 -1.37
CA THR A 124 -5.07 11.24 -1.65
C THR A 124 -4.94 11.64 -3.12
N LEU A 125 -3.74 11.54 -3.69
CA LEU A 125 -3.52 11.81 -5.11
C LEU A 125 -4.28 10.83 -6.01
N PHE A 126 -4.14 9.53 -5.74
CA PHE A 126 -4.73 8.47 -6.56
C PHE A 126 -6.25 8.53 -6.57
N PHE A 127 -6.89 8.51 -5.40
CA PHE A 127 -8.34 8.59 -5.29
C PHE A 127 -8.86 9.97 -5.72
N GLY A 128 -8.17 11.06 -5.36
CA GLY A 128 -8.57 12.40 -5.81
C GLY A 128 -8.60 12.54 -7.33
N LEU A 129 -7.56 12.04 -8.02
CA LEU A 129 -7.49 12.06 -9.48
C LEU A 129 -8.47 11.08 -10.12
N MET A 130 -8.61 9.87 -9.56
CA MET A 130 -9.60 8.90 -10.03
C MET A 130 -11.03 9.48 -9.98
N TYR A 131 -11.38 10.17 -8.90
CA TYR A 131 -12.67 10.85 -8.75
C TYR A 131 -12.84 12.01 -9.75
N ALA A 132 -11.78 12.76 -10.02
CA ALA A 132 -11.82 13.87 -10.97
C ALA A 132 -12.04 13.39 -12.41
N ILE A 133 -11.44 12.25 -12.77
CA ILE A 133 -11.48 11.66 -14.12
C ILE A 133 -12.76 10.85 -14.34
N SER A 134 -13.20 10.08 -13.35
CA SER A 134 -14.36 9.20 -13.48
C SER A 134 -15.68 9.95 -13.24
N GLY A 135 -16.30 10.42 -14.33
CA GLY A 135 -17.64 11.03 -14.29
C GLY A 135 -18.71 10.08 -13.77
N SER A 136 -18.67 8.81 -14.20
CA SER A 136 -19.63 7.77 -13.78
C SER A 136 -19.59 7.53 -12.28
N LEU A 137 -18.40 7.49 -11.66
CA LEU A 137 -18.29 7.37 -10.20
C LEU A 137 -18.92 8.53 -9.44
N ARG A 138 -18.78 9.77 -9.96
CA ARG A 138 -19.37 10.96 -9.33
C ARG A 138 -20.89 10.97 -9.41
N ASN A 139 -21.45 10.38 -10.47
CA ASN A 139 -22.89 10.26 -10.63
C ASN A 139 -23.47 9.14 -9.75
N GLU A 140 -22.72 8.05 -9.56
CA GLU A 140 -23.17 6.89 -8.77
C GLU A 140 -23.00 7.06 -7.26
N LEU A 141 -21.95 7.77 -6.82
CA LEU A 141 -21.59 7.89 -5.41
C LEU A 141 -21.65 9.35 -4.95
N THR A 142 -22.30 9.57 -3.80
CA THR A 142 -22.16 10.82 -3.06
C THR A 142 -20.74 10.96 -2.51
N GLY A 143 -20.30 12.18 -2.19
CA GLY A 143 -18.93 12.43 -1.70
C GLY A 143 -18.58 11.63 -0.44
N SER A 144 -19.53 11.40 0.47
CA SER A 144 -19.33 10.58 1.67
C SER A 144 -19.22 9.09 1.36
N SER A 145 -20.04 8.58 0.45
CA SER A 145 -19.94 7.19 -0.03
C SER A 145 -18.65 6.93 -0.82
N TYR A 146 -18.19 7.91 -1.59
CA TYR A 146 -16.88 7.83 -2.26
C TYR A 146 -15.73 7.77 -1.25
N PHE A 147 -15.81 8.54 -0.17
CA PHE A 147 -14.81 8.49 0.89
C PHE A 147 -14.77 7.11 1.58
N ALA A 148 -15.94 6.49 1.82
CA ALA A 148 -16.01 5.13 2.34
C ALA A 148 -15.43 4.08 1.38
N PHE A 149 -15.66 4.24 0.08
CA PHE A 149 -15.05 3.43 -0.97
C PHE A 149 -13.52 3.58 -0.97
N ALA A 150 -13.00 4.81 -0.92
CA ALA A 150 -11.56 5.05 -0.85
C ALA A 150 -10.93 4.41 0.40
N LEU A 151 -11.56 4.58 1.57
CA LEU A 151 -11.08 3.99 2.83
C LEU A 151 -11.11 2.47 2.83
N THR A 152 -12.13 1.86 2.22
CA THR A 152 -12.22 0.42 2.01
C THR A 152 -10.97 -0.11 1.33
N TRP A 153 -10.60 0.53 0.22
CA TRP A 153 -9.46 0.15 -0.59
C TRP A 153 -8.14 0.49 0.08
N VAL A 154 -8.06 1.59 0.86
CA VAL A 154 -6.91 1.86 1.73
C VAL A 154 -6.71 0.74 2.76
N GLY A 155 -7.78 0.22 3.36
CA GLY A 155 -7.71 -0.92 4.28
C GLY A 155 -7.10 -2.17 3.62
N TYR A 156 -7.55 -2.50 2.41
CA TYR A 156 -6.95 -3.56 1.59
C TYR A 156 -5.47 -3.30 1.27
N GLY A 157 -5.12 -2.07 0.86
CA GLY A 157 -3.73 -1.70 0.59
C GLY A 157 -2.83 -1.85 1.83
N LEU A 158 -3.31 -1.47 3.00
CA LEU A 158 -2.61 -1.64 4.27
C LEU A 158 -2.37 -3.13 4.57
N MET A 159 -3.35 -3.99 4.31
CA MET A 159 -3.23 -5.44 4.50
C MET A 159 -2.04 -6.01 3.73
N LEU A 160 -1.90 -5.65 2.46
CA LEU A 160 -0.81 -6.12 1.60
C LEU A 160 0.52 -5.44 1.89
N THR A 161 0.49 -4.20 2.37
CA THR A 161 1.70 -3.51 2.79
C THR A 161 2.34 -4.18 4.00
N GLY A 162 1.53 -4.75 4.91
CA GLY A 162 2.04 -5.62 5.99
C GLY A 162 2.83 -6.81 5.43
N VAL A 163 2.30 -7.47 4.40
CA VAL A 163 2.95 -8.59 3.71
C VAL A 163 4.22 -8.14 3.01
N TYR A 164 4.19 -7.04 2.26
CA TYR A 164 5.37 -6.51 1.57
C TYR A 164 6.48 -6.13 2.53
N ILE A 165 6.18 -5.47 3.66
CA ILE A 165 7.17 -5.17 4.69
C ILE A 165 7.78 -6.47 5.24
N PHE A 166 6.97 -7.50 5.50
CA PHE A 166 7.51 -8.79 5.94
C PHE A 166 8.49 -9.38 4.92
N ILE A 167 8.13 -9.38 3.64
CA ILE A 167 9.00 -9.91 2.58
C ILE A 167 10.28 -9.07 2.44
N GLU A 168 10.15 -7.74 2.51
CA GLU A 168 11.23 -6.75 2.39
C GLU A 168 12.38 -7.01 3.39
N TYR A 169 12.05 -7.38 4.63
CA TYR A 169 13.04 -7.62 5.69
C TYR A 169 13.52 -9.08 5.77
N LEU A 170 12.79 -10.05 5.21
CA LEU A 170 13.13 -11.46 5.30
C LEU A 170 13.79 -12.04 4.04
N PHE A 171 13.64 -11.43 2.88
CA PHE A 171 14.09 -12.05 1.63
C PHE A 171 15.09 -11.17 0.88
N SER A 172 15.87 -11.80 -0.01
CA SER A 172 16.75 -11.07 -0.93
C SER A 172 15.92 -10.30 -1.96
N GLY A 173 16.52 -9.29 -2.61
CA GLY A 173 15.82 -8.49 -3.63
C GLY A 173 15.25 -9.32 -4.79
N ILE A 174 15.94 -10.39 -5.19
CA ILE A 174 15.47 -11.32 -6.24
C ILE A 174 14.26 -12.12 -5.75
N ALA A 175 14.31 -12.64 -4.52
CA ALA A 175 13.16 -13.35 -3.94
C ALA A 175 11.96 -12.42 -3.74
N TYR A 176 12.19 -11.16 -3.38
CA TYR A 176 11.14 -10.13 -3.33
C TYR A 176 10.47 -9.94 -4.70
N LEU A 177 11.25 -9.88 -5.78
CA LEU A 177 10.71 -9.74 -7.14
C LEU A 177 9.83 -10.95 -7.51
N TRP A 178 10.33 -12.18 -7.35
CA TRP A 178 9.57 -13.40 -7.68
C TRP A 178 8.29 -13.51 -6.87
N LEU A 179 8.35 -13.17 -5.58
CA LEU A 179 7.17 -13.24 -4.72
C LEU A 179 6.16 -12.14 -5.05
N THR A 180 6.61 -10.96 -5.47
CA THR A 180 5.71 -9.91 -5.99
C THR A 180 5.05 -10.35 -7.29
N MET A 181 5.80 -10.98 -8.21
CA MET A 181 5.23 -11.55 -9.45
C MET A 181 4.21 -12.65 -9.15
N LEU A 182 4.49 -13.51 -8.17
CA LEU A 182 3.55 -14.53 -7.70
C LEU A 182 2.26 -13.89 -7.17
N ILE A 183 2.36 -12.81 -6.37
CA ILE A 183 1.19 -12.07 -5.86
C ILE A 183 0.35 -11.52 -7.02
N MET A 184 0.98 -10.98 -8.07
CA MET A 184 0.26 -10.49 -9.26
C MET A 184 -0.52 -11.61 -9.97
N VAL A 185 0.11 -12.78 -10.15
CA VAL A 185 -0.55 -13.97 -10.74
C VAL A 185 -1.70 -14.44 -9.86
N VAL A 186 -1.53 -14.44 -8.54
CA VAL A 186 -2.60 -14.79 -7.59
C VAL A 186 -3.77 -13.81 -7.68
N PHE A 187 -3.52 -12.50 -7.79
CA PHE A 187 -4.61 -11.53 -7.98
C PHE A 187 -5.32 -11.73 -9.31
N PHE A 188 -4.61 -12.04 -10.38
CA PHE A 188 -5.24 -12.40 -11.65
C PHE A 188 -6.13 -13.64 -11.53
N GLY A 189 -5.65 -14.68 -10.83
CA GLY A 189 -6.45 -15.88 -10.57
C GLY A 189 -7.70 -15.57 -9.73
N ILE A 190 -7.58 -14.74 -8.70
CA ILE A 190 -8.70 -14.33 -7.85
C ILE A 190 -9.75 -13.55 -8.67
N THR A 191 -9.34 -12.59 -9.50
CA THR A 191 -10.30 -11.84 -10.32
C THR A 191 -10.99 -12.72 -11.34
N MET A 192 -10.27 -13.67 -11.94
CA MET A 192 -10.85 -14.63 -12.87
C MET A 192 -11.91 -15.51 -12.21
N VAL A 193 -11.63 -16.05 -11.02
CA VAL A 193 -12.59 -16.87 -10.26
C VAL A 193 -13.84 -16.06 -9.89
N ILE A 194 -13.66 -14.82 -9.41
CA ILE A 194 -14.78 -13.94 -9.03
C ILE A 194 -15.65 -13.62 -10.24
N HIS A 195 -15.03 -13.33 -11.39
CA HIS A 195 -15.77 -13.06 -12.62
C HIS A 195 -16.51 -14.29 -13.15
N LEU A 196 -15.90 -15.49 -13.08
CA LEU A 196 -16.58 -16.74 -13.44
C LEU A 196 -17.77 -17.05 -12.51
N ALA A 197 -17.71 -16.62 -11.25
CA ALA A 197 -18.84 -16.68 -10.32
C ALA A 197 -19.93 -15.62 -10.60
N GLY A 198 -19.74 -14.79 -11.64
CA GLY A 198 -20.65 -13.71 -12.00
C GLY A 198 -20.58 -12.49 -11.09
N ALA A 199 -19.59 -12.40 -10.20
CA ALA A 199 -19.39 -11.26 -9.30
C ALA A 199 -18.31 -10.29 -9.83
N ASN A 200 -18.26 -9.09 -9.26
CA ASN A 200 -17.25 -8.07 -9.58
C ASN A 200 -16.92 -7.27 -8.31
N VAL A 201 -15.64 -7.20 -7.95
CA VAL A 201 -15.16 -6.63 -6.68
C VAL A 201 -15.39 -5.12 -6.64
N LEU A 202 -15.10 -4.44 -7.75
CA LEU A 202 -15.31 -3.01 -7.91
C LEU A 202 -16.78 -2.66 -7.70
N LEU A 203 -17.69 -3.25 -8.47
CA LEU A 203 -19.12 -2.96 -8.38
C LEU A 203 -19.68 -3.31 -6.99
N TYR A 204 -19.23 -4.41 -6.38
CA TYR A 204 -19.62 -4.77 -5.02
C TYR A 204 -19.14 -3.75 -3.97
N SER A 205 -17.90 -3.25 -4.10
CA SER A 205 -17.37 -2.22 -3.20
C SER A 205 -18.07 -0.88 -3.36
N ILE A 206 -18.51 -0.53 -4.58
CA ILE A 206 -19.34 0.64 -4.87
C ILE A 206 -20.72 0.47 -4.26
N SER A 207 -21.39 -0.66 -4.47
CA SER A 207 -22.75 -0.89 -3.95
C SER A 207 -22.77 -0.87 -2.42
N SER A 208 -21.80 -1.52 -1.76
CA SER A 208 -21.69 -1.50 -0.30
C SER A 208 -21.44 -0.08 0.24
N SER A 209 -20.64 0.71 -0.46
CA SER A 209 -20.34 2.09 -0.07
C SER A 209 -21.52 3.04 -0.35
N LYS A 210 -22.31 2.79 -1.39
CA LYS A 210 -23.53 3.53 -1.71
C LYS A 210 -24.63 3.29 -0.67
N GLU A 211 -24.81 2.04 -0.25
CA GLU A 211 -25.88 1.64 0.68
C GLU A 211 -25.61 2.12 2.12
N TRP A 212 -24.38 1.95 2.61
CA TRP A 212 -24.05 2.18 4.03
C TRP A 212 -23.21 3.44 4.28
N GLY A 213 -22.62 4.05 3.24
CA GLY A 213 -21.72 5.19 3.40
C GLY A 213 -20.57 4.90 4.37
N LEU A 214 -20.33 5.81 5.32
CA LEU A 214 -19.29 5.67 6.36
C LEU A 214 -19.55 4.56 7.38
N LEU A 215 -20.77 4.03 7.43
CA LEU A 215 -21.12 2.89 8.29
C LEU A 215 -20.92 1.55 7.57
N SER A 216 -20.35 1.56 6.35
CA SER A 216 -20.08 0.33 5.60
C SER A 216 -19.30 -0.67 6.45
N PRO A 217 -19.88 -1.86 6.73
CA PRO A 217 -19.18 -2.93 7.44
C PRO A 217 -17.90 -3.35 6.70
N LEU A 218 -17.93 -3.23 5.36
CA LEU A 218 -16.82 -3.57 4.50
C LEU A 218 -15.64 -2.61 4.72
N MET A 219 -15.90 -1.30 4.82
CA MET A 219 -14.87 -0.30 5.11
C MET A 219 -14.19 -0.56 6.47
N TRP A 220 -14.97 -0.73 7.53
CA TRP A 220 -14.42 -1.00 8.86
C TRP A 220 -13.72 -2.36 8.92
N GLY A 221 -14.28 -3.37 8.26
CA GLY A 221 -13.69 -4.70 8.15
C GLY A 221 -12.31 -4.66 7.51
N THR A 222 -12.16 -4.01 6.35
CA THR A 222 -10.85 -3.93 5.67
C THR A 222 -9.85 -3.06 6.43
N LEU A 223 -10.28 -1.98 7.08
CA LEU A 223 -9.40 -1.16 7.92
C LEU A 223 -8.90 -1.93 9.16
N LEU A 224 -9.79 -2.65 9.84
CA LEU A 224 -9.41 -3.50 10.97
C LEU A 224 -8.48 -4.62 10.52
N LEU A 225 -8.80 -5.34 9.45
CA LEU A 225 -7.94 -6.39 8.91
C LEU A 225 -6.59 -5.84 8.43
N GLY A 226 -6.57 -4.68 7.77
CA GLY A 226 -5.36 -4.03 7.31
C GLY A 226 -4.45 -3.62 8.46
N THR A 227 -5.00 -3.01 9.51
CA THR A 227 -4.24 -2.63 10.71
C THR A 227 -3.73 -3.88 11.45
N LEU A 228 -4.55 -4.90 11.63
CA LEU A 228 -4.16 -6.18 12.24
C LEU A 228 -3.05 -6.86 11.46
N SER A 229 -3.16 -6.94 10.12
CA SER A 229 -2.14 -7.49 9.23
C SER A 229 -0.79 -6.81 9.47
N VAL A 230 -0.75 -5.46 9.40
CA VAL A 230 0.49 -4.71 9.62
C VAL A 230 1.08 -5.00 11.00
N GLN A 231 0.27 -5.10 12.07
CA GLN A 231 0.76 -5.40 13.41
C GLN A 231 1.29 -6.84 13.54
N LEU A 232 0.56 -7.83 13.01
CA LEU A 232 0.93 -9.24 13.05
C LEU A 232 2.21 -9.49 12.27
N PHE A 233 2.29 -9.04 11.02
CA PHE A 233 3.48 -9.18 10.20
C PHE A 233 4.67 -8.44 10.81
N SER A 234 4.47 -7.26 11.40
CA SER A 234 5.56 -6.55 12.10
C SER A 234 6.11 -7.35 13.29
N LYS A 235 5.24 -7.92 14.13
CA LYS A 235 5.67 -8.77 15.25
C LYS A 235 6.39 -10.01 14.76
N TRP A 236 5.88 -10.63 13.70
CA TRP A 236 6.47 -11.83 13.13
C TRP A 236 7.83 -11.56 12.49
N THR A 237 7.99 -10.43 11.80
CA THR A 237 9.28 -9.98 11.28
C THR A 237 10.31 -9.85 12.40
N ILE A 238 9.97 -9.21 13.53
CA ILE A 238 10.88 -9.06 14.67
C ILE A 238 11.29 -10.42 15.24
N TYR A 239 10.33 -11.33 15.40
CA TYR A 239 10.59 -12.68 15.91
C TYR A 239 11.55 -13.46 15.00
N ARG A 240 11.27 -13.48 13.69
CA ARG A 240 12.14 -14.12 12.68
C ARG A 240 13.50 -13.44 12.55
N LEU A 241 13.60 -12.12 12.74
CA LEU A 241 14.88 -11.41 12.65
C LEU A 241 15.84 -11.79 13.80
N LYS A 242 15.28 -12.13 14.98
CA LYS A 242 16.05 -12.59 16.13
C LYS A 242 16.58 -14.01 15.96
N SER A 243 15.87 -14.86 15.22
CA SER A 243 16.23 -16.27 15.03
C SER A 243 17.10 -16.55 13.81
N ARG A 244 17.47 -15.53 13.02
CA ARG A 244 18.30 -15.71 11.83
C ARG A 244 19.76 -15.40 12.13
N ASP A 245 20.56 -16.45 12.14
CA ASP A 245 22.00 -16.35 11.93
C ASP A 245 22.26 -15.89 10.50
N LEU A 246 23.04 -14.82 10.38
CA LEU A 246 23.60 -14.36 9.11
C LEU A 246 25.07 -14.72 9.20
N VAL A 247 25.38 -15.95 8.80
CA VAL A 247 26.74 -16.40 8.46
C VAL A 247 26.96 -16.09 7.00
#